data_AF-A0A2T6ZBN5-F1
#
_entry.id   AF-A0A2T6ZBN5-F1
#
_cell.length_a   1.000
_cell.length_b   1.000
_cell.length_c   1.000
_cell.angle_alpha   90.00
_cell.angle_beta   90.00
_cell.angle_gamma   90.00
#
_symmetry.space_group_name_H-M   'P 1'
#
loop_
_entity.id
_entity.type
_entity.pdbx_description
1 polymer ?
#
loop_
_entity_poly.entity_id
_entity_poly.type
_entity_poly.pdbx_seq_one_letter_code
_entity_poly.pdbx_strand_id
1 'polypeptide(L)'
;MSFDLPSPSAPSPSQTHALPSSQANNNSSMAATLPQINFGFEELKDRMAKFTVRFDDFIEKGRKRILEERNQFAKTIVEDKDNQRMLKKEIEHYKRKEKDVAETVVKEQQEAAEAEHAIAEMDRKKQSKMEHKAHLLAQIEATQEAIRKKREIRAEERKALSFQSSRNAPELAFWEDHLGMRIEGAGVTDHLKIVYTHIVDSDWSKEFSFIINMVTRDYEVIQCRPKLDSASVGKRVDRLNETRDLTCFLKEMRQLFKEYSSGGGD
;
A
#
# COMPACT_ATOMS: atom_id res chain seq x y z
N MET A 1 -83.76 13.58 -6.24
CA MET A 1 -84.25 14.89 -6.73
C MET A 1 -84.29 14.81 -8.24
N SER A 2 -85.49 14.94 -8.77
CA SER A 2 -85.86 14.94 -10.19
C SER A 2 -85.59 16.31 -10.85
N PHE A 3 -85.88 16.38 -12.16
CA PHE A 3 -86.10 17.51 -13.09
C PHE A 3 -85.10 17.44 -14.27
N ASP A 4 -85.47 16.94 -15.46
CA ASP A 4 -86.43 17.37 -16.52
C ASP A 4 -85.75 18.15 -17.67
N LEU A 5 -85.76 17.51 -18.85
CA LEU A 5 -86.07 17.94 -20.24
C LEU A 5 -85.88 19.42 -20.69
N PRO A 6 -85.60 19.71 -21.99
CA PRO A 6 -86.53 19.40 -23.09
C PRO A 6 -85.96 19.08 -24.51
N SER A 7 -86.89 18.62 -25.35
CA SER A 7 -86.83 18.36 -26.81
C SER A 7 -86.81 19.66 -27.64
N PRO A 8 -86.61 19.61 -28.99
CA PRO A 8 -87.80 19.68 -29.87
C PRO A 8 -87.74 19.00 -31.27
N SER A 9 -88.92 18.51 -31.70
CA SER A 9 -89.64 18.55 -33.01
C SER A 9 -89.01 18.18 -34.38
N ALA A 10 -89.81 17.41 -35.14
CA ALA A 10 -89.70 16.90 -36.52
C ALA A 10 -89.88 17.95 -37.65
N PRO A 11 -89.83 17.55 -38.95
CA PRO A 11 -91.08 17.15 -39.66
C PRO A 11 -90.96 16.05 -40.75
N SER A 12 -92.10 15.45 -41.11
CA SER A 12 -92.39 14.65 -42.35
C SER A 12 -93.03 15.58 -43.42
N PRO A 13 -93.23 15.22 -44.73
CA PRO A 13 -94.27 14.24 -45.14
C PRO A 13 -94.04 13.51 -46.50
N SER A 14 -94.81 12.43 -46.77
CA SER A 14 -95.75 12.31 -47.90
C SER A 14 -96.03 10.87 -48.35
N GLN A 15 -97.32 10.62 -48.59
CA GLN A 15 -98.02 9.36 -48.87
C GLN A 15 -98.12 9.06 -50.37
N THR A 16 -98.51 7.83 -50.74
CA THR A 16 -99.60 7.46 -51.69
C THR A 16 -99.64 5.92 -51.82
N HIS A 17 -100.64 5.23 -51.26
CA HIS A 17 -101.92 4.78 -51.87
C HIS A 17 -101.80 3.71 -52.98
N ALA A 18 -102.33 2.50 -52.73
CA ALA A 18 -103.49 1.92 -53.46
C ALA A 18 -103.78 0.43 -53.09
N LEU A 19 -105.08 0.14 -52.93
CA LEU A 19 -105.83 -1.13 -53.06
C LEU A 19 -107.06 -0.75 -53.96
N PRO A 20 -107.87 -1.63 -54.61
CA PRO A 20 -108.21 -3.01 -54.22
C PRO A 20 -108.53 -4.04 -55.38
N SER A 21 -108.78 -5.30 -54.98
CA SER A 21 -109.76 -6.33 -55.44
C SER A 21 -110.15 -6.57 -56.93
N SER A 22 -110.18 -7.85 -57.37
CA SER A 22 -111.42 -8.64 -57.65
C SER A 22 -111.20 -9.83 -58.63
N GLN A 23 -111.93 -10.92 -58.38
CA GLN A 23 -112.11 -12.09 -59.27
C GLN A 23 -113.03 -11.77 -60.45
N ALA A 24 -112.79 -12.35 -61.63
CA ALA A 24 -113.84 -12.96 -62.49
C ALA A 24 -113.28 -13.64 -63.76
N ASN A 25 -113.71 -14.89 -63.93
CA ASN A 25 -114.05 -15.69 -65.11
C ASN A 25 -113.98 -15.09 -66.56
N ASN A 26 -113.40 -15.92 -67.44
CA ASN A 26 -113.90 -16.44 -68.75
C ASN A 26 -114.28 -15.53 -69.96
N ASN A 27 -114.04 -16.11 -71.15
CA ASN A 27 -114.57 -15.84 -72.50
C ASN A 27 -113.87 -14.86 -73.48
N SER A 28 -113.17 -15.48 -74.45
CA SER A 28 -113.38 -15.45 -75.92
C SER A 28 -113.78 -14.15 -76.69
N SER A 29 -112.89 -13.80 -77.65
CA SER A 29 -113.15 -13.47 -79.08
C SER A 29 -113.90 -12.18 -79.51
N MET A 30 -113.20 -11.28 -80.24
CA MET A 30 -113.49 -10.81 -81.64
C MET A 30 -112.99 -9.38 -81.96
N ALA A 31 -112.32 -9.25 -83.13
CA ALA A 31 -112.22 -8.09 -84.04
C ALA A 31 -111.42 -6.82 -83.58
N ALA A 32 -110.22 -6.54 -84.13
CA ALA A 32 -109.93 -5.83 -85.41
C ALA A 32 -110.24 -4.30 -85.29
N THR A 33 -109.41 -3.31 -85.65
CA THR A 33 -108.28 -3.16 -86.60
C THR A 33 -107.78 -1.71 -86.45
N LEU A 34 -106.51 -1.42 -86.09
CA LEU A 34 -105.87 -0.09 -86.27
C LEU A 34 -104.32 -0.23 -86.32
N PRO A 35 -103.57 0.70 -86.95
CA PRO A 35 -102.30 0.44 -87.65
C PRO A 35 -101.10 0.16 -86.74
N GLN A 36 -100.27 -0.82 -87.11
CA GLN A 36 -98.98 -1.10 -86.46
C GLN A 36 -97.95 -0.03 -86.82
N ILE A 37 -97.86 1.02 -85.99
CA ILE A 37 -96.65 1.84 -85.91
C ILE A 37 -95.64 1.03 -85.08
N ASN A 38 -94.63 0.49 -85.76
CA ASN A 38 -93.55 -0.25 -85.11
C ASN A 38 -92.65 0.75 -84.35
N PHE A 39 -92.95 0.94 -83.07
CA PHE A 39 -92.17 1.77 -82.14
C PHE A 39 -90.87 1.09 -81.67
N GLY A 40 -90.19 0.26 -82.48
CA GLY A 40 -88.88 -0.31 -82.13
C GLY A 40 -88.78 -0.92 -80.72
N PHE A 41 -89.92 -1.34 -80.15
CA PHE A 41 -90.05 -1.57 -78.71
C PHE A 41 -89.38 -2.89 -78.34
N GLU A 42 -89.36 -3.84 -79.27
CA GLU A 42 -88.64 -5.11 -79.17
C GLU A 42 -87.11 -4.89 -79.21
N GLU A 43 -86.62 -3.98 -80.05
CA GLU A 43 -85.19 -3.67 -80.17
C GLU A 43 -84.69 -2.84 -78.96
N LEU A 44 -85.51 -1.90 -78.49
CA LEU A 44 -85.24 -1.16 -77.24
C LEU A 44 -85.28 -2.10 -76.03
N LYS A 45 -86.21 -3.07 -75.99
CA LYS A 45 -86.33 -4.06 -74.92
C LYS A 45 -85.16 -5.06 -74.92
N ASP A 46 -84.71 -5.52 -76.08
CA ASP A 46 -83.53 -6.39 -76.21
C ASP A 46 -82.23 -5.62 -75.87
N ARG A 47 -82.13 -4.34 -76.26
CA ARG A 47 -81.03 -3.47 -75.86
C ARG A 47 -81.05 -3.16 -74.36
N MET A 48 -82.23 -2.96 -73.76
CA MET A 48 -82.41 -2.81 -72.32
C MET A 48 -82.06 -4.11 -71.59
N ALA A 49 -82.48 -5.29 -72.07
CA ALA A 49 -82.11 -6.57 -71.48
C ALA A 49 -80.59 -6.80 -71.52
N LYS A 50 -79.94 -6.54 -72.67
CA LYS A 50 -78.48 -6.62 -72.82
C LYS A 50 -77.76 -5.57 -71.97
N PHE A 51 -78.32 -4.37 -71.83
CA PHE A 51 -77.80 -3.33 -70.96
C PHE A 51 -77.93 -3.74 -69.49
N THR A 52 -79.08 -4.25 -69.05
CA THR A 52 -79.30 -4.76 -67.70
C THR A 52 -78.35 -5.89 -67.38
N VAL A 53 -78.14 -6.87 -68.27
CA VAL A 53 -77.15 -7.94 -68.04
C VAL A 53 -75.73 -7.39 -67.93
N ARG A 54 -75.31 -6.49 -68.83
CA ARG A 54 -73.97 -5.88 -68.75
C ARG A 54 -73.80 -4.96 -67.54
N PHE A 55 -74.87 -4.29 -67.13
CA PHE A 55 -74.91 -3.42 -65.98
C PHE A 55 -74.84 -4.25 -64.70
N ASP A 56 -75.61 -5.33 -64.59
CA ASP A 56 -75.56 -6.27 -63.48
C ASP A 56 -74.17 -6.93 -63.38
N ASP A 57 -73.56 -7.31 -64.51
CA ASP A 57 -72.21 -7.88 -64.59
C ASP A 57 -71.12 -6.84 -64.18
N PHE A 58 -71.33 -5.56 -64.53
CA PHE A 58 -70.49 -4.45 -64.09
C PHE A 58 -70.66 -4.16 -62.59
N ILE A 59 -71.89 -4.20 -62.07
CA ILE A 59 -72.20 -4.05 -60.66
C ILE A 59 -71.61 -5.23 -59.86
N GLU A 60 -71.67 -6.45 -60.39
CA GLU A 60 -71.09 -7.64 -59.76
C GLU A 60 -69.56 -7.56 -59.73
N LYS A 61 -68.92 -7.18 -60.84
CA LYS A 61 -67.47 -6.93 -60.90
C LYS A 61 -67.04 -5.78 -59.98
N GLY A 62 -67.80 -4.70 -59.95
CA GLY A 62 -67.57 -3.56 -59.05
C GLY A 62 -67.70 -3.97 -57.58
N ARG A 63 -68.74 -4.74 -57.25
CA ARG A 63 -68.96 -5.28 -55.89
C ARG A 63 -67.85 -6.25 -55.49
N LYS A 64 -67.40 -7.12 -56.38
CA LYS A 64 -66.28 -8.05 -56.16
C LYS A 64 -64.97 -7.30 -55.92
N ARG A 65 -64.66 -6.30 -56.76
CA ARG A 65 -63.48 -5.45 -56.59
C ARG A 65 -63.49 -4.67 -55.28
N ILE A 66 -64.62 -4.04 -54.93
CA ILE A 66 -64.77 -3.32 -53.65
C ILE A 66 -64.58 -4.28 -52.48
N LEU A 67 -65.08 -5.51 -52.57
CA LEU A 67 -64.93 -6.51 -51.52
C LEU A 67 -63.47 -6.98 -51.38
N GLU A 68 -62.78 -7.22 -52.50
CA GLU A 68 -61.36 -7.57 -52.53
C GLU A 68 -60.47 -6.44 -51.97
N GLU A 69 -60.68 -5.20 -52.40
CA GLU A 69 -59.99 -4.02 -51.88
C GLU A 69 -60.25 -3.81 -50.38
N ARG A 70 -61.50 -4.01 -49.91
CA ARG A 70 -61.81 -3.98 -48.46
C ARG A 70 -61.07 -5.06 -47.69
N ASN A 71 -61.00 -6.27 -48.24
CA ASN A 71 -60.33 -7.39 -47.59
C ASN A 71 -58.82 -7.18 -47.54
N GLN A 72 -58.21 -6.70 -48.63
CA GLN A 72 -56.80 -6.32 -48.66
C GLN A 72 -56.48 -5.19 -47.69
N PHE A 73 -57.30 -4.13 -47.68
CA PHE A 73 -57.12 -3.03 -46.72
C PHE A 73 -57.26 -3.51 -45.27
N ALA A 74 -58.24 -4.38 -44.98
CA ALA A 74 -58.38 -4.97 -43.66
C ALA A 74 -57.14 -5.80 -43.27
N LYS A 75 -56.57 -6.56 -44.22
CA LYS A 75 -55.35 -7.33 -44.02
C LYS A 75 -54.15 -6.43 -43.74
N THR A 76 -53.92 -5.39 -44.54
CA THR A 76 -52.82 -4.43 -44.36
C THR A 76 -52.95 -3.69 -43.03
N ILE A 77 -54.16 -3.30 -42.61
CA ILE A 77 -54.37 -2.69 -41.28
C ILE A 77 -53.94 -3.64 -40.15
N VAL A 78 -54.23 -4.93 -40.28
CA VAL A 78 -53.83 -5.93 -39.27
C VAL A 78 -52.31 -6.08 -39.27
N GLU A 79 -51.69 -6.22 -40.44
CA GLU A 79 -50.23 -6.31 -40.61
C GLU A 79 -49.50 -5.07 -40.04
N ASP A 80 -49.98 -3.86 -40.35
CA ASP A 80 -49.43 -2.61 -39.83
C ASP A 80 -49.58 -2.49 -38.31
N LYS A 81 -50.74 -2.91 -37.76
CA LYS A 81 -50.95 -2.94 -36.31
C LYS A 81 -50.02 -3.92 -35.62
N ASP A 82 -49.78 -5.08 -36.21
CA ASP A 82 -48.85 -6.08 -35.67
C ASP A 82 -47.40 -5.62 -35.78
N ASN A 83 -47.00 -5.00 -36.90
CA ASN A 83 -45.69 -4.35 -37.04
C ASN A 83 -45.49 -3.22 -36.03
N GLN A 84 -46.49 -2.37 -35.83
CA GLN A 84 -46.44 -1.30 -34.83
C GLN A 84 -46.30 -1.87 -33.41
N ARG A 85 -46.98 -2.99 -33.10
CA ARG A 85 -46.84 -3.68 -31.82
C ARG A 85 -45.44 -4.29 -31.65
N MET A 86 -44.86 -4.88 -32.69
CA MET A 86 -43.50 -5.42 -32.64
C MET A 86 -42.45 -4.32 -32.46
N LEU A 87 -42.50 -3.26 -33.26
CA LEU A 87 -41.59 -2.12 -33.13
C LEU A 87 -41.66 -1.47 -31.74
N LYS A 88 -42.86 -1.34 -31.16
CA LYS A 88 -43.00 -0.85 -29.77
C LYS A 88 -42.31 -1.77 -28.76
N LYS A 89 -42.42 -3.09 -28.93
CA LYS A 89 -41.72 -4.05 -28.06
C LYS A 89 -40.20 -3.96 -28.23
N GLU A 90 -39.70 -3.78 -29.46
CA GLU A 90 -38.28 -3.59 -29.72
C GLU A 90 -37.76 -2.29 -29.10
N ILE A 91 -38.48 -1.18 -29.24
CA ILE A 91 -38.13 0.08 -28.58
C ILE A 91 -38.00 -0.11 -27.07
N GLU A 92 -38.98 -0.76 -26.43
CA GLU A 92 -38.94 -1.04 -24.99
C GLU A 92 -37.85 -2.03 -24.58
N HIS A 93 -37.42 -2.91 -25.49
CA HIS A 93 -36.27 -3.79 -25.29
C HIS A 93 -34.95 -3.02 -25.36
N TYR A 94 -34.79 -2.16 -26.38
CA TYR A 94 -33.59 -1.35 -26.54
C TYR A 94 -33.45 -0.29 -25.46
N LYS A 95 -34.55 0.33 -25.00
CA LYS A 95 -34.52 1.23 -23.83
C LYS A 95 -34.05 0.53 -22.55
N ARG A 96 -34.49 -0.72 -22.33
CA ARG A 96 -34.01 -1.53 -21.20
C ARG A 96 -32.53 -1.82 -21.32
N LYS A 97 -32.08 -2.27 -22.50
CA LYS A 97 -30.65 -2.49 -22.77
C LYS A 97 -29.81 -1.22 -22.59
N GLU A 98 -30.30 -0.08 -23.08
CA GLU A 98 -29.61 1.21 -22.92
C GLU A 98 -29.45 1.56 -21.45
N LYS A 99 -30.51 1.35 -20.64
CA LYS A 99 -30.44 1.53 -19.19
C LYS A 99 -29.44 0.59 -18.53
N ASP A 100 -29.48 -0.71 -18.87
CA ASP A 100 -28.56 -1.71 -18.30
C ASP A 100 -27.09 -1.39 -18.64
N VAL A 101 -26.83 -0.97 -19.89
CA VAL A 101 -25.49 -0.54 -20.33
C VAL A 101 -25.06 0.73 -19.61
N ALA A 102 -25.94 1.73 -19.46
CA ALA A 102 -25.62 2.96 -18.74
C ALA A 102 -25.28 2.68 -17.27
N GLU A 103 -26.03 1.80 -16.59
CA GLU A 103 -25.72 1.37 -15.22
C GLU A 103 -24.37 0.63 -15.15
N THR A 104 -24.07 -0.21 -16.14
CA THR A 104 -22.79 -0.93 -16.22
C THR A 104 -21.61 0.03 -16.40
N VAL A 105 -21.73 1.02 -17.29
CA VAL A 105 -20.69 2.04 -17.53
C VAL A 105 -20.40 2.85 -16.26
N VAL A 106 -21.45 3.26 -15.52
CA VAL A 106 -21.27 3.98 -14.26
C VAL A 106 -20.54 3.11 -13.23
N LYS A 107 -20.89 1.81 -13.14
CA LYS A 107 -20.22 0.87 -12.25
C LYS A 107 -18.75 0.67 -12.62
N GLU A 108 -18.45 0.47 -13.90
CA GLU A 108 -17.07 0.31 -14.39
C GLU A 108 -16.23 1.58 -14.17
N GLN A 109 -16.80 2.77 -14.38
CA GLN A 109 -16.11 4.04 -14.10
C GLN A 109 -15.79 4.19 -12.61
N GLN A 110 -16.72 3.81 -11.73
CA GLN A 110 -16.48 3.82 -10.29
C GLN A 110 -15.38 2.84 -9.89
N GLU A 111 -15.42 1.61 -10.42
CA GLU A 111 -14.39 0.59 -10.16
C GLU A 111 -13.01 1.02 -10.69
N ALA A 112 -12.96 1.66 -11.87
CA ALA A 112 -11.72 2.21 -12.42
C ALA A 112 -11.15 3.33 -11.54
N ALA A 113 -11.99 4.26 -11.06
CA ALA A 113 -11.56 5.33 -10.16
C ALA A 113 -11.04 4.78 -8.82
N GLU A 114 -11.69 3.76 -8.25
CA GLU A 114 -11.23 3.09 -7.04
C GLU A 114 -9.89 2.37 -7.23
N ALA A 115 -9.72 1.69 -8.38
CA ALA A 115 -8.47 1.04 -8.73
C ALA A 115 -7.33 2.04 -8.92
N GLU A 116 -7.57 3.15 -9.61
CA GLU A 116 -6.58 4.24 -9.78
C GLU A 116 -6.17 4.84 -8.44
N HIS A 117 -7.14 5.08 -7.53
CA HIS A 117 -6.84 5.55 -6.18
C HIS A 117 -5.98 4.55 -5.41
N ALA A 118 -6.29 3.25 -5.48
CA ALA A 118 -5.51 2.20 -4.84
C ALA A 118 -4.08 2.11 -5.40
N ILE A 119 -3.90 2.25 -6.71
CA ILE A 119 -2.58 2.29 -7.36
C ILE A 119 -1.79 3.49 -6.85
N ALA A 120 -2.39 4.69 -6.84
CA ALA A 120 -1.73 5.90 -6.35
C ALA A 120 -1.31 5.79 -4.87
N GLU A 121 -2.15 5.16 -4.03
CA GLU A 121 -1.81 4.91 -2.63
C GLU A 121 -0.64 3.92 -2.50
N MET A 122 -0.63 2.84 -3.27
CA MET A 122 0.46 1.86 -3.28
C MET A 122 1.78 2.47 -3.78
N ASP A 123 1.74 3.32 -4.81
CA ASP A 123 2.91 4.03 -5.32
C ASP A 123 3.47 5.00 -4.28
N ARG A 124 2.61 5.74 -3.58
CA ARG A 124 3.05 6.60 -2.46
C ARG A 124 3.71 5.79 -1.36
N LYS A 125 3.14 4.64 -0.98
CA LYS A 125 3.74 3.73 0.02
C LYS A 125 5.08 3.18 -0.45
N LYS A 126 5.18 2.78 -1.73
CA LYS A 126 6.42 2.29 -2.34
C LYS A 126 7.51 3.36 -2.31
N GLN A 127 7.17 4.58 -2.70
CA GLN A 127 8.12 5.71 -2.71
C GLN A 127 8.63 6.02 -1.30
N SER A 128 7.74 6.12 -0.31
CA SER A 128 8.13 6.31 1.09
C SER A 128 9.06 5.21 1.61
N LYS A 129 8.79 3.95 1.26
CA LYS A 129 9.68 2.82 1.61
C LYS A 129 11.02 2.89 0.89
N MET A 130 11.07 3.31 -0.37
CA MET A 130 12.32 3.50 -1.10
C MET A 130 13.19 4.60 -0.49
N GLU A 131 12.59 5.74 -0.13
CA GLU A 131 13.28 6.82 0.55
C GLU A 131 13.82 6.38 1.92
N HIS A 132 13.01 5.66 2.70
CA HIS A 132 13.44 5.11 3.98
C HIS A 132 14.60 4.11 3.82
N LYS A 133 14.53 3.22 2.81
CA LYS A 133 15.62 2.30 2.48
C LYS A 133 16.90 3.05 2.11
N ALA A 134 16.81 4.08 1.25
CA ALA A 134 17.94 4.88 0.85
C ALA A 134 18.59 5.59 2.06
N HIS A 135 17.76 6.13 2.96
CA HIS A 135 18.22 6.75 4.19
C HIS A 135 18.96 5.75 5.10
N LEU A 136 18.43 4.56 5.31
CA LEU A 136 19.08 3.51 6.12
C LEU A 136 20.40 3.05 5.51
N LEU A 137 20.48 2.91 4.18
CA LEU A 137 21.72 2.54 3.50
C LEU A 137 22.81 3.61 3.71
N ALA A 138 22.46 4.89 3.59
CA ALA A 138 23.39 5.99 3.86
C ALA A 138 23.86 6.00 5.33
N GLN A 139 22.96 5.71 6.29
CA GLN A 139 23.34 5.59 7.71
C GLN A 139 24.28 4.41 7.97
N ILE A 140 24.04 3.27 7.32
CA ILE A 140 24.89 2.08 7.43
C ILE A 140 26.29 2.41 6.92
N GLU A 141 26.40 3.03 5.75
CA GLU A 141 27.68 3.42 5.16
C GLU A 141 28.45 4.38 6.09
N ALA A 142 27.80 5.46 6.54
CA ALA A 142 28.41 6.43 7.46
C ALA A 142 28.89 5.76 8.77
N THR A 143 28.10 4.83 9.32
CA THR A 143 28.45 4.09 10.53
C THR A 143 29.62 3.14 10.29
N GLN A 144 29.65 2.44 9.16
CA GLN A 144 30.75 1.55 8.79
C GLN A 144 32.07 2.32 8.64
N GLU A 145 32.03 3.51 8.02
CA GLU A 145 33.21 4.36 7.92
C GLU A 145 33.72 4.83 9.29
N ALA A 146 32.82 5.25 10.17
CA ALA A 146 33.17 5.65 11.54
C ALA A 146 33.80 4.48 12.33
N ILE A 147 33.27 3.26 12.16
CA ILE A 147 33.84 2.05 12.77
C ILE A 147 35.23 1.77 12.21
N ARG A 148 35.41 1.86 10.88
CA ARG A 148 36.71 1.65 10.22
C ARG A 148 37.77 2.59 10.80
N LYS A 149 37.48 3.90 10.85
CA LYS A 149 38.39 4.91 11.42
C LYS A 149 38.73 4.62 12.88
N LYS A 150 37.75 4.31 13.72
CA LYS A 150 38.00 3.97 15.13
C LYS A 150 38.84 2.70 15.31
N ARG A 151 38.65 1.70 14.45
CA ARG A 151 39.44 0.46 14.49
C ARG A 151 40.89 0.71 14.09
N GLU A 152 41.13 1.54 13.09
CA GLU A 152 42.47 1.92 12.63
C GLU A 152 43.25 2.64 13.74
N ILE A 153 42.65 3.67 14.36
CA ILE A 153 43.26 4.38 15.49
C ILE A 153 43.62 3.42 16.63
N ARG A 154 42.69 2.55 17.04
CA ARG A 154 42.98 1.57 18.10
C ARG A 154 44.05 0.55 17.71
N ALA A 155 44.15 0.19 16.43
CA ALA A 155 45.17 -0.72 15.95
C ALA A 155 46.55 -0.05 16.01
N GLU A 156 46.65 1.22 15.65
CA GLU A 156 47.87 2.02 15.77
C GLU A 156 48.29 2.20 17.23
N GLU A 157 47.36 2.58 18.11
CA GLU A 157 47.60 2.70 19.55
C GLU A 157 48.09 1.38 20.15
N ARG A 158 47.45 0.26 19.80
CA ARG A 158 47.87 -1.07 20.24
C ARG A 158 49.27 -1.40 19.73
N LYS A 159 49.57 -1.08 18.47
CA LYS A 159 50.90 -1.33 17.88
C LYS A 159 51.95 -0.51 18.62
N ALA A 160 51.71 0.78 18.86
CA ALA A 160 52.60 1.65 19.61
C ALA A 160 52.82 1.14 21.04
N LEU A 161 51.76 0.78 21.75
CA LEU A 161 51.83 0.24 23.11
C LEU A 161 52.58 -1.10 23.15
N SER A 162 52.33 -2.00 22.19
CA SER A 162 53.03 -3.28 22.09
C SER A 162 54.52 -3.11 21.82
N PHE A 163 54.87 -2.16 20.94
CA PHE A 163 56.25 -1.81 20.63
C PHE A 163 56.95 -1.24 21.86
N GLN A 164 56.31 -0.31 22.58
CA GLN A 164 56.85 0.25 23.81
C GLN A 164 57.01 -0.82 24.89
N SER A 165 56.00 -1.65 25.12
CA SER A 165 56.06 -2.77 26.09
C SER A 165 57.19 -3.75 25.77
N SER A 166 57.39 -4.08 24.49
CA SER A 166 58.48 -4.97 24.05
C SER A 166 59.87 -4.42 24.33
N ARG A 167 60.02 -3.10 24.48
CA ARG A 167 61.28 -2.43 24.85
C ARG A 167 61.41 -2.21 26.34
N ASN A 168 60.31 -1.86 27.01
CA ASN A 168 60.30 -1.62 28.45
C ASN A 168 60.67 -2.88 29.24
N ALA A 169 60.22 -4.07 28.82
CA ALA A 169 60.53 -5.31 29.52
C ALA A 169 62.04 -5.64 29.58
N PRO A 170 62.79 -5.66 28.44
CA PRO A 170 64.24 -5.88 28.50
C PRO A 170 64.99 -4.71 29.16
N GLU A 171 64.54 -3.46 29.00
CA GLU A 171 65.14 -2.31 29.69
C GLU A 171 64.97 -2.43 31.22
N LEU A 172 63.78 -2.83 31.69
CA LEU A 172 63.52 -3.07 33.11
C LEU A 172 64.39 -4.21 33.64
N ALA A 173 64.43 -5.35 32.94
CA ALA A 173 65.26 -6.48 33.33
C ALA A 173 66.75 -6.11 33.41
N PHE A 174 67.24 -5.30 32.46
CA PHE A 174 68.61 -4.78 32.49
C PHE A 174 68.88 -3.94 33.75
N TRP A 175 67.97 -3.04 34.13
CA TRP A 175 68.14 -2.21 35.33
C TRP A 175 67.98 -3.01 36.63
N GLU A 176 67.05 -3.96 36.68
CA GLU A 176 66.86 -4.82 37.85
C GLU A 176 68.10 -5.66 38.14
N ASP A 177 68.71 -6.24 37.09
CA ASP A 177 69.96 -6.99 37.17
C ASP A 177 71.15 -6.09 37.53
N HIS A 178 71.33 -4.96 36.81
CA HIS A 178 72.47 -4.08 37.00
C HIS A 178 72.48 -3.36 38.36
N LEU A 179 71.30 -2.96 38.85
CA LEU A 179 71.18 -2.31 40.16
C LEU A 179 71.09 -3.33 41.29
N GLY A 180 70.68 -4.58 41.00
CA GLY A 180 70.28 -5.56 41.99
C GLY A 180 69.07 -5.08 42.79
N MET A 181 68.16 -4.33 42.16
CA MET A 181 67.02 -3.69 42.83
C MET A 181 65.77 -3.78 41.95
N ARG A 182 64.65 -4.18 42.54
CA ARG A 182 63.32 -4.14 41.91
C ARG A 182 62.34 -3.33 42.75
N ILE A 183 61.37 -2.74 42.06
CA ILE A 183 60.37 -1.87 42.65
C ILE A 183 59.00 -2.48 42.37
N GLU A 184 58.30 -2.88 43.43
CA GLU A 184 57.01 -3.57 43.38
C GLU A 184 55.92 -2.73 44.05
N GLY A 185 54.68 -2.83 43.59
CA GLY A 185 53.54 -2.30 44.34
C GLY A 185 53.26 -3.18 45.57
N ALA A 186 53.08 -2.58 46.74
CA ALA A 186 52.89 -3.32 47.99
C ALA A 186 51.44 -3.82 48.21
N GLY A 187 50.63 -3.94 47.14
CA GLY A 187 49.23 -4.37 47.19
C GLY A 187 48.23 -3.32 47.70
N VAL A 188 48.72 -2.18 48.20
CA VAL A 188 47.92 -1.02 48.63
C VAL A 188 48.29 0.18 47.76
N THR A 189 47.31 1.00 47.39
CA THR A 189 47.53 2.25 46.64
C THR A 189 48.54 3.13 47.37
N ASP A 190 49.45 3.74 46.61
CA ASP A 190 50.51 4.64 47.12
C ASP A 190 51.48 4.00 48.13
N HIS A 191 51.63 2.67 48.09
CA HIS A 191 52.65 1.95 48.85
C HIS A 191 53.63 1.25 47.91
N LEU A 192 54.90 1.60 48.04
CA LEU A 192 55.97 1.09 47.20
C LEU A 192 56.88 0.16 47.99
N LYS A 193 57.03 -1.09 47.51
CA LYS A 193 57.97 -2.06 48.07
C LYS A 193 59.24 -2.06 47.24
N ILE A 194 60.34 -1.68 47.86
CA ILE A 194 61.68 -1.75 47.25
C ILE A 194 62.31 -3.06 47.70
N VAL A 195 62.85 -3.83 46.75
CA VAL A 195 63.57 -5.08 47.05
C VAL A 195 64.97 -5.03 46.45
N TYR A 196 65.96 -5.26 47.29
CA TYR A 196 67.36 -5.42 46.93
C TYR A 196 67.75 -6.89 46.92
N THR A 197 68.61 -7.24 45.97
CA THR A 197 69.34 -8.50 45.83
C THR A 197 70.83 -8.18 45.75
N HIS A 198 71.71 -9.20 45.68
CA HIS A 198 73.16 -8.98 45.58
C HIS A 198 73.73 -8.09 46.71
N ILE A 199 73.20 -8.24 47.93
CA ILE A 199 73.69 -7.55 49.13
C ILE A 199 74.73 -8.41 49.86
N VAL A 200 74.53 -9.73 49.88
CA VAL A 200 75.39 -10.69 50.58
C VAL A 200 76.21 -11.46 49.56
N ASP A 201 77.53 -11.33 49.58
CA ASP A 201 78.42 -11.97 48.60
C ASP A 201 78.36 -13.51 48.63
N SER A 202 77.93 -14.08 49.77
CA SER A 202 77.73 -15.53 49.97
C SER A 202 76.42 -16.07 49.40
N ASP A 203 75.39 -15.22 49.25
CA ASP A 203 74.08 -15.60 48.71
C ASP A 203 73.46 -14.38 48.00
N TRP A 204 73.67 -14.33 46.69
CA TRP A 204 73.19 -13.23 45.84
C TRP A 204 71.66 -13.21 45.69
N SER A 205 71.00 -14.34 45.99
CA SER A 205 69.54 -14.49 45.89
C SER A 205 68.79 -13.97 47.11
N LYS A 206 69.49 -13.71 48.23
CA LYS A 206 68.87 -13.23 49.47
C LYS A 206 68.29 -11.83 49.29
N GLU A 207 66.99 -11.72 49.55
CA GLU A 207 66.24 -10.48 49.34
C GLU A 207 66.17 -9.63 50.61
N PHE A 208 66.40 -8.33 50.44
CA PHE A 208 66.26 -7.31 51.47
C PHE A 208 65.23 -6.31 50.99
N SER A 209 64.15 -6.08 51.72
CA SER A 209 63.04 -5.25 51.25
C SER A 209 62.51 -4.32 52.31
N PHE A 210 61.93 -3.21 51.85
CA PHE A 210 61.18 -2.31 52.70
C PHE A 210 60.05 -1.64 51.94
N ILE A 211 59.03 -1.17 52.66
CA ILE A 211 57.82 -0.55 52.11
C ILE A 211 57.78 0.91 52.52
N ILE A 212 57.70 1.80 51.54
CA ILE A 212 57.49 3.25 51.72
C ILE A 212 56.01 3.57 51.52
N ASN A 213 55.44 4.30 52.47
CA ASN A 213 54.16 4.96 52.36
C ASN A 213 54.33 6.30 51.62
N MET A 214 53.54 6.52 50.57
CA MET A 214 53.49 7.77 49.81
C MET A 214 52.10 8.42 49.85
N VAL A 215 51.19 7.94 50.70
CA VAL A 215 49.83 8.49 50.84
C VAL A 215 49.87 9.92 51.40
N THR A 216 50.75 10.15 52.38
CA THR A 216 50.96 11.45 53.01
C THR A 216 52.12 12.19 52.37
N ARG A 217 52.17 13.53 52.56
CA ARG A 217 53.28 14.37 52.07
C ARG A 217 54.64 13.97 52.66
N ASP A 218 54.60 13.41 53.87
CA ASP A 218 55.76 12.88 54.56
C ASP A 218 55.81 11.37 54.33
N TYR A 219 56.97 10.89 53.89
CA TYR A 219 57.28 9.50 53.67
C TYR A 219 57.45 8.78 54.99
N GLU A 220 56.97 7.54 55.04
CA GLU A 220 57.11 6.65 56.19
C GLU A 220 57.54 5.25 55.72
N VAL A 221 58.44 4.59 56.45
CA VAL A 221 58.77 3.18 56.20
C VAL A 221 57.92 2.30 57.10
N ILE A 222 56.93 1.63 56.51
CA ILE A 222 55.95 0.81 57.24
C ILE A 222 56.54 -0.54 57.64
N GLN A 223 57.31 -1.14 56.73
CA GLN A 223 57.86 -2.48 56.92
C GLN A 223 59.27 -2.55 56.36
N CYS A 224 60.14 -3.25 57.06
CA CYS A 224 61.50 -3.54 56.63
C CYS A 224 61.82 -5.01 56.96
N ARG A 225 62.41 -5.72 56.01
CA ARG A 225 62.82 -7.13 56.12
C ARG A 225 64.22 -7.27 55.54
N PRO A 226 65.23 -7.74 56.31
CA PRO A 226 65.22 -8.01 57.75
C PRO A 226 64.97 -6.76 58.61
N LYS A 227 64.63 -6.94 59.89
CA LYS A 227 64.34 -5.83 60.80
C LYS A 227 65.63 -5.05 61.09
N LEU A 228 65.69 -3.81 60.58
CA LEU A 228 66.78 -2.87 60.87
C LEU A 228 66.48 -2.07 62.14
N ASP A 229 67.52 -1.48 62.73
CA ASP A 229 67.39 -0.54 63.85
C ASP A 229 66.49 0.65 63.47
N SER A 230 65.40 0.82 64.21
CA SER A 230 64.38 1.84 63.94
C SER A 230 64.92 3.26 64.06
N ALA A 231 65.93 3.50 64.92
CA ALA A 231 66.55 4.82 65.04
C ALA A 231 67.39 5.18 63.80
N SER A 232 68.10 4.20 63.25
CA SER A 232 68.89 4.37 62.03
C SER A 232 68.02 4.58 60.78
N VAL A 233 66.90 3.84 60.67
CA VAL A 233 65.92 4.04 59.58
C VAL A 233 65.21 5.39 59.73
N GLY A 234 64.77 5.75 60.94
CA GLY A 234 64.10 7.03 61.21
C GLY A 234 64.91 8.24 60.76
N LYS A 235 66.20 8.31 61.11
CA LYS A 235 67.11 9.39 60.67
C LYS A 235 67.18 9.55 59.15
N ARG A 236 67.08 8.46 58.40
CA ARG A 236 67.12 8.46 56.93
C ARG A 236 65.79 8.92 56.35
N VAL A 237 64.67 8.52 56.97
CA VAL A 237 63.32 8.98 56.61
C VAL A 237 63.14 10.47 56.90
N ASP A 238 63.65 10.98 58.02
CA ASP A 238 63.61 12.41 58.35
C ASP A 238 64.35 13.23 57.28
N ARG A 239 65.56 12.79 56.91
CA ARG A 239 66.34 13.41 55.83
C ARG A 239 65.64 13.31 54.46
N LEU A 240 64.94 12.20 54.18
CA LEU A 240 64.13 12.06 52.96
C LEU A 240 62.97 13.07 52.96
N ASN A 241 62.31 13.29 54.09
CA ASN A 241 61.21 14.27 54.22
C ASN A 241 61.69 15.72 54.07
N GLU A 242 62.90 16.02 54.53
CA GLU A 242 63.55 17.33 54.36
C GLU A 242 64.02 17.58 52.91
N THR A 243 64.77 16.64 52.33
CA THR A 243 65.45 16.82 51.03
C THR A 243 64.59 16.43 49.83
N ARG A 244 63.61 15.54 50.03
CA ARG A 244 62.84 14.85 48.98
C ARG A 244 63.71 14.10 47.96
N ASP A 245 64.96 13.76 48.31
CA ASP A 245 65.86 13.01 47.45
C ASP A 245 65.72 11.49 47.70
N LEU A 246 64.82 10.88 46.94
CA LEU A 246 64.60 9.43 46.98
C LEU A 246 65.85 8.65 46.53
N THR A 247 66.66 9.20 45.63
CA THR A 247 67.83 8.49 45.10
C THR A 247 68.93 8.34 46.15
N CYS A 248 69.15 9.37 46.96
CA CYS A 248 70.08 9.32 48.09
C CYS A 248 69.57 8.35 49.16
N PHE A 249 68.28 8.43 49.48
CA PHE A 249 67.65 7.54 50.46
C PHE A 249 67.76 6.06 50.08
N LEU A 250 67.52 5.70 48.80
CA LEU A 250 67.67 4.33 48.32
C LEU A 250 69.11 3.80 48.53
N LYS A 251 70.13 4.61 48.20
CA LYS A 251 71.55 4.26 48.41
C LYS A 251 71.85 4.04 49.90
N GLU A 252 71.34 4.92 50.75
CA GLU A 252 71.53 4.83 52.20
C GLU A 252 70.85 3.61 52.82
N MET A 253 69.63 3.26 52.36
CA MET A 253 68.94 2.05 52.77
C MET A 253 69.69 0.78 52.33
N ARG A 254 70.27 0.77 51.12
CA ARG A 254 71.11 -0.33 50.65
C ARG A 254 72.35 -0.51 51.53
N GLN A 255 72.98 0.60 51.92
CA GLN A 255 74.14 0.59 52.82
C GLN A 255 73.79 0.02 54.20
N LEU A 256 72.64 0.39 54.78
CA LEU A 256 72.17 -0.18 56.05
C LEU A 256 71.96 -1.70 55.97
N PHE A 257 71.40 -2.20 54.86
CA PHE A 257 71.27 -3.65 54.66
C PHE A 257 72.62 -4.36 54.51
N LYS A 258 73.59 -3.72 53.83
CA LYS A 258 74.96 -4.26 53.73
C LYS A 258 75.64 -4.32 55.09
N GLU A 259 75.55 -3.26 55.88
CA GLU A 259 76.07 -3.20 57.26
C GLU A 259 75.44 -4.27 58.15
N TYR A 260 74.11 -4.43 58.08
CA TYR A 260 73.41 -5.50 58.78
C TYR A 260 73.90 -6.89 58.37
N SER A 261 74.13 -7.13 57.08
CA SER A 261 74.63 -8.42 56.60
C SER A 261 76.10 -8.68 56.96
N SER A 262 76.92 -7.65 57.10
CA SER A 262 78.35 -7.74 57.43
C SER A 262 78.60 -7.79 58.95
N GLY A 263 77.68 -7.22 59.74
CA GLY A 263 77.78 -7.10 61.19
C GLY A 263 77.36 -8.35 61.98
N GLY A 264 77.03 -9.46 61.31
CA GLY A 264 76.53 -10.67 61.95
C GLY A 264 75.09 -10.50 62.44
N GLY A 265 74.14 -10.84 61.59
CA GLY A 265 72.77 -11.09 62.04
C GLY A 265 72.76 -12.36 62.89
N ASP A 266 72.51 -12.19 64.18
CA ASP A 266 72.00 -13.24 65.07
C ASP A 266 70.65 -13.77 64.54
#